data_AF-A0A2S9TRU7-F1
#
_entry.id   AF-A0A2S9TRU7-F1
#
_cell.length_a   1.000
_cell.length_b   1.000
_cell.length_c   1.000
_cell.angle_alpha   90.00
_cell.angle_beta   90.00
_cell.angle_gamma   90.00
#
_symmetry.space_group_name_H-M   'P 1'
#
loop_
_entity.id
_entity.type
_entity.pdbx_description
1 polymer ?
#
loop_
_entity_poly.entity_id
_entity_poly.type
_entity_poly.pdbx_seq_one_letter_code
_entity_poly.pdbx_strand_id
1 'polypeptide(L)'
;MKKLLIVFVVLIVAGAIFFTINRSVDKAVNLKIEELNQNGFSITQNNSNLPMKIRKDGEIQVIDSIKALDFIVKNIEESQAKDVFVEFLNIFDSQSKQLVLEGTKFDYDFSLNIFTKEMKADLYLKELSVVLQNELENSEDEASKELLSILKQKAIHLKVDDKMNFTLDDIAFSNSGSLVSLRGINGDKNSLNVALFKIIGANNESFVLEDMKSYYKEIEKNIDTKFSVSNLSLDSEFVKMSIKNILFDGSSKNINDKVSTKDKISFDEFSFISNDVQSLINGSNIINVKNSEFSFSLDNLPYKQYKELMKVIDSEDEDIFSKAFDSFFEELVKSDVKVSSSGVSSSFSQNSEKIFEKLRYEANLSLNKNMKPALVSGLNDIFEKIDIKIDLDKVSADKLILPLKESLGLNYKDIANDDLKRFEISLKDGIYINDIKLLEEKDLKFTQQESDFEYYDDENLTTSYDMIGENLLKITFGYKSSLNENSQKGLVVSFPQLKDKSRVVSTILGDLKEINVYEPNSELFTINPYESIKNSFLAIEAYDDALSENSLKEFSIILNIKDFQAEILEINFRAYSIGSTEANGTINYEIVPKIGTSFTKDEQQYPVKISDIELSEVIEQKVE
;
A
#
# COMPACT_ATOMS: atom_id res chain seq x y z
N MET A 1 -13.91 15.96 -5.23
CA MET A 1 -12.94 15.20 -6.05
C MET A 1 -13.45 14.88 -7.47
N LYS A 2 -14.59 14.21 -7.66
CA LYS A 2 -15.15 13.94 -9.02
C LYS A 2 -15.24 15.20 -9.90
N LYS A 3 -15.75 16.32 -9.36
CA LYS A 3 -15.88 17.63 -10.04
C LYS A 3 -14.55 18.31 -10.48
N LEU A 4 -13.43 18.01 -9.82
CA LEU A 4 -12.10 18.57 -10.15
C LEU A 4 -11.37 17.76 -11.23
N LEU A 5 -11.58 16.44 -11.23
CA LEU A 5 -11.06 15.52 -12.25
C LEU A 5 -11.67 15.81 -13.63
N ILE A 6 -12.92 16.29 -13.65
CA ILE A 6 -13.66 16.70 -14.85
C ILE A 6 -12.97 17.86 -15.58
N VAL A 7 -12.53 18.91 -14.87
CA VAL A 7 -11.85 20.05 -15.50
C VAL A 7 -10.53 19.61 -16.16
N PHE A 8 -9.80 18.68 -15.54
CA PHE A 8 -8.53 18.17 -16.05
C PHE A 8 -8.72 17.27 -17.29
N VAL A 9 -9.70 16.36 -17.28
CA VAL A 9 -10.03 15.49 -18.41
C VAL A 9 -10.59 16.28 -19.59
N VAL A 10 -11.41 17.30 -19.35
CA VAL A 10 -11.97 18.19 -20.37
C VAL A 10 -10.88 19.05 -21.03
N LEU A 11 -9.88 19.52 -20.27
CA LEU A 11 -8.71 20.24 -20.82
C LEU A 11 -7.79 19.35 -21.67
N ILE A 12 -7.60 18.08 -21.27
CA ILE A 12 -6.84 17.08 -22.06
C ILE A 12 -7.55 16.77 -23.39
N VAL A 13 -8.87 16.61 -23.36
CA VAL A 13 -9.68 16.39 -24.57
C VAL A 13 -9.65 17.61 -25.49
N ALA A 14 -9.73 18.83 -24.94
CA ALA A 14 -9.62 20.08 -25.71
C ALA A 14 -8.24 20.24 -26.39
N GLY A 15 -7.16 19.92 -25.67
CA GLY A 15 -5.80 19.92 -26.23
C GLY A 15 -5.61 18.87 -27.32
N ALA A 16 -6.17 17.67 -27.15
CA ALA A 16 -6.05 16.56 -28.10
C ALA A 16 -6.87 16.76 -29.39
N ILE A 17 -8.04 17.42 -29.31
CA ILE A 17 -8.79 17.87 -30.49
C ILE A 17 -7.95 18.88 -31.30
N PHE A 18 -7.10 19.68 -30.62
CA PHE A 18 -6.23 20.62 -31.29
C PHE A 18 -5.02 19.98 -31.99
N PHE A 19 -4.46 18.90 -31.42
CA PHE A 19 -3.41 18.08 -32.05
C PHE A 19 -3.81 17.61 -33.46
N THR A 20 -5.11 17.47 -33.74
CA THR A 20 -5.59 17.01 -35.04
C THR A 20 -5.83 18.11 -36.07
N ILE A 21 -6.01 19.37 -35.66
CA ILE A 21 -6.40 20.49 -36.54
C ILE A 21 -5.18 21.19 -37.19
N ASN A 22 -3.98 21.08 -36.59
CA ASN A 22 -2.77 21.83 -37.00
C ASN A 22 -2.13 21.43 -38.35
N ARG A 23 -2.83 20.68 -39.24
CA ARG A 23 -2.15 20.06 -40.40
C ARG A 23 -2.48 20.59 -41.79
N SER A 24 -3.43 21.50 -42.06
CA SER A 24 -3.55 22.04 -43.45
C SER A 24 -4.56 23.18 -43.72
N VAL A 25 -4.26 23.93 -44.79
CA VAL A 25 -4.94 25.11 -45.33
C VAL A 25 -6.32 24.77 -45.91
N ASP A 26 -7.33 25.57 -45.53
CA ASP A 26 -8.75 25.67 -45.93
C ASP A 26 -9.49 24.46 -46.52
N LYS A 27 -9.03 23.85 -47.62
CA LYS A 27 -9.63 22.59 -48.13
C LYS A 27 -9.49 21.46 -47.13
N ALA A 28 -8.42 21.47 -46.35
CA ALA A 28 -8.21 20.44 -45.35
C ALA A 28 -8.89 20.71 -44.02
N VAL A 29 -9.24 21.96 -43.69
CA VAL A 29 -10.00 22.27 -42.47
C VAL A 29 -11.39 21.65 -42.55
N ASN A 30 -12.07 21.79 -43.70
CA ASN A 30 -13.39 21.18 -43.88
C ASN A 30 -13.31 19.63 -43.88
N LEU A 31 -12.27 19.05 -44.50
CA LEU A 31 -12.02 17.61 -44.42
C LEU A 31 -11.73 17.14 -43.00
N LYS A 32 -11.00 17.93 -42.20
CA LYS A 32 -10.71 17.63 -40.79
C LYS A 32 -11.95 17.75 -39.92
N ILE A 33 -12.83 18.71 -40.22
CA ILE A 33 -14.15 18.82 -39.58
C ILE A 33 -15.02 17.61 -39.91
N GLU A 34 -15.06 17.18 -41.18
CA GLU A 34 -15.75 15.95 -41.58
C GLU A 34 -15.17 14.71 -40.88
N GLU A 35 -13.85 14.61 -40.76
CA GLU A 35 -13.17 13.55 -40.02
C GLU A 35 -13.55 13.58 -38.52
N LEU A 36 -13.52 14.75 -37.87
CA LEU A 36 -13.94 14.89 -36.48
C LEU A 36 -15.42 14.52 -36.29
N ASN A 37 -16.29 14.94 -37.22
CA ASN A 37 -17.72 14.59 -37.21
C ASN A 37 -17.97 13.07 -37.33
N GLN A 38 -17.09 12.34 -38.02
CA GLN A 38 -17.15 10.88 -38.13
C GLN A 38 -16.58 10.15 -36.89
N ASN A 39 -15.84 10.86 -36.04
CA ASN A 39 -15.07 10.30 -34.93
C ASN A 39 -15.57 10.79 -33.56
N GLY A 40 -16.88 10.97 -33.42
CA GLY A 40 -17.51 11.24 -32.12
C GLY A 40 -17.56 12.70 -31.70
N PHE A 41 -17.26 13.63 -32.61
CA PHE A 41 -17.48 15.06 -32.41
C PHE A 41 -18.64 15.58 -33.28
N SER A 42 -19.17 16.74 -32.93
CA SER A 42 -20.04 17.54 -33.77
C SER A 42 -19.50 18.95 -33.82
N ILE A 43 -19.19 19.45 -35.01
CA ILE A 43 -18.57 20.76 -35.20
C ILE A 43 -19.49 21.66 -36.02
N THR A 44 -19.80 22.82 -35.46
CA THR A 44 -20.43 23.93 -36.18
C THR A 44 -19.37 24.95 -36.57
N GLN A 45 -19.60 25.67 -37.67
CA GLN A 45 -18.63 26.63 -38.20
C GLN A 45 -19.33 27.85 -38.79
N ASN A 46 -18.87 29.01 -38.38
CA ASN A 46 -19.13 30.30 -38.99
C ASN A 46 -17.87 30.73 -39.77
N ASN A 47 -18.07 31.30 -40.96
CA ASN A 47 -16.97 31.73 -41.81
C ASN A 47 -16.96 33.26 -41.89
N SER A 48 -15.84 33.88 -41.49
CA SER A 48 -15.57 35.30 -41.76
C SER A 48 -14.25 35.45 -42.50
N ASN A 49 -14.33 35.69 -43.82
CA ASN A 49 -13.15 35.93 -44.64
C ASN A 49 -12.78 37.41 -44.59
N LEU A 50 -11.66 37.72 -43.95
CA LEU A 50 -11.04 39.04 -43.97
C LEU A 50 -9.89 39.06 -44.99
N PRO A 51 -9.52 40.24 -45.56
CA PRO A 51 -8.32 40.33 -46.38
C PRO A 51 -7.11 39.88 -45.56
N MET A 52 -6.31 38.95 -46.10
CA MET A 52 -5.01 38.52 -45.56
C MET A 52 -5.04 37.69 -44.26
N LYS A 53 -6.23 37.39 -43.71
CA LYS A 53 -6.41 36.55 -42.49
C LYS A 53 -7.63 35.64 -42.66
N ILE A 54 -7.43 34.34 -42.48
CA ILE A 54 -8.55 33.39 -42.37
C ILE A 54 -8.93 33.33 -40.89
N ARG A 55 -10.19 33.60 -40.58
CA ARG A 55 -10.76 33.40 -39.24
C ARG A 55 -11.95 32.46 -39.34
N LYS A 56 -11.97 31.45 -38.48
CA LYS A 56 -13.06 30.47 -38.38
C LYS A 56 -13.42 30.34 -36.91
N ASP A 57 -14.70 30.50 -36.60
CA ASP A 57 -15.22 30.37 -35.26
C ASP A 57 -16.43 29.43 -35.27
N GLY A 58 -16.70 28.79 -34.13
CA GLY A 58 -17.79 27.83 -34.04
C GLY A 58 -17.82 27.09 -32.73
N GLU A 59 -18.52 25.96 -32.70
CA GLU A 59 -18.66 25.11 -31.52
C GLU A 59 -18.21 23.69 -31.85
N ILE A 60 -17.50 23.05 -30.91
CA ILE A 60 -17.18 21.63 -30.91
C ILE A 60 -17.94 20.99 -29.76
N GLN A 61 -18.69 19.93 -30.04
CA GLN A 61 -19.37 19.11 -29.06
C GLN A 61 -18.87 17.67 -29.12
N VAL A 62 -18.66 17.03 -27.99
CA VAL A 62 -18.44 15.57 -27.92
C VAL A 62 -19.80 14.88 -27.99
N ILE A 63 -20.05 14.09 -29.03
CA ILE A 63 -21.32 13.35 -29.22
C ILE A 63 -21.19 11.85 -28.96
N ASP A 64 -19.96 11.32 -29.00
CA ASP A 64 -19.65 9.94 -28.64
C ASP A 64 -18.26 9.91 -27.99
N SER A 65 -18.25 9.81 -26.66
CA SER A 65 -17.03 9.90 -25.86
C SER A 65 -16.01 8.81 -26.18
N ILE A 66 -16.47 7.60 -26.53
CA ILE A 66 -15.58 6.48 -26.81
C ILE A 66 -14.90 6.69 -28.15
N LYS A 67 -15.67 6.99 -29.21
CA LYS A 67 -15.09 7.30 -30.52
C LYS A 67 -14.15 8.51 -30.48
N ALA A 68 -14.52 9.53 -29.71
CA ALA A 68 -13.69 10.73 -29.52
C ALA A 68 -12.35 10.40 -28.86
N LEU A 69 -12.36 9.62 -27.78
CA LEU A 69 -11.14 9.18 -27.09
C LEU A 69 -10.29 8.26 -27.96
N ASP A 70 -10.89 7.30 -28.65
CA ASP A 70 -10.18 6.40 -29.58
C ASP A 70 -9.49 7.19 -30.70
N PHE A 71 -10.18 8.19 -31.24
CA PHE A 71 -9.62 9.09 -32.24
C PHE A 71 -8.45 9.90 -31.71
N ILE A 72 -8.59 10.46 -30.50
CA ILE A 72 -7.49 11.17 -29.81
C ILE A 72 -6.28 10.26 -29.68
N VAL A 73 -6.45 9.07 -29.08
CA VAL A 73 -5.38 8.08 -28.87
C VAL A 73 -4.70 7.74 -30.18
N LYS A 74 -5.47 7.48 -31.24
CA LYS A 74 -4.94 7.15 -32.57
C LYS A 74 -4.05 8.24 -33.16
N ASN A 75 -4.30 9.51 -32.82
CA ASN A 75 -3.56 10.66 -33.35
C ASN A 75 -2.37 11.09 -32.47
N ILE A 76 -2.16 10.46 -31.30
CA ILE A 76 -0.94 10.60 -30.51
C ILE A 76 0.17 9.74 -31.15
N GLU A 77 1.39 10.28 -31.24
CA GLU A 77 2.57 9.55 -31.73
C GLU A 77 2.83 8.31 -30.87
N GLU A 78 3.17 7.18 -31.52
CA GLU A 78 3.53 5.94 -30.80
C GLU A 78 4.72 6.20 -29.88
N SER A 79 4.49 6.03 -28.58
CA SER A 79 5.39 6.44 -27.49
C SER A 79 4.99 5.76 -26.19
N GLN A 80 5.88 5.69 -25.20
CA GLN A 80 5.50 5.20 -23.87
C GLN A 80 4.47 6.12 -23.20
N ALA A 81 4.50 7.42 -23.49
CA ALA A 81 3.49 8.37 -23.00
C ALA A 81 2.08 8.03 -23.53
N LYS A 82 1.97 7.59 -24.79
CA LYS A 82 0.71 7.12 -25.36
C LYS A 82 0.20 5.86 -24.64
N ASP A 83 1.07 4.90 -24.38
CA ASP A 83 0.71 3.65 -23.68
C ASP A 83 0.17 3.95 -22.27
N VAL A 84 0.86 4.80 -21.51
CA VAL A 84 0.43 5.21 -20.16
C VAL A 84 -0.89 5.99 -20.22
N PHE A 85 -1.08 6.85 -21.23
CA PHE A 85 -2.34 7.55 -21.43
C PHE A 85 -3.49 6.59 -21.73
N VAL A 86 -3.27 5.56 -22.55
CA VAL A 86 -4.26 4.51 -22.83
C VAL A 86 -4.58 3.70 -21.58
N GLU A 87 -3.57 3.31 -20.80
CA GLU A 87 -3.76 2.61 -19.52
C GLU A 87 -4.60 3.47 -18.54
N PHE A 88 -4.29 4.75 -18.42
CA PHE A 88 -5.07 5.69 -17.61
C PHE A 88 -6.53 5.78 -18.07
N LEU A 89 -6.77 5.86 -19.38
CA LEU A 89 -8.13 5.85 -19.91
C LEU A 89 -8.85 4.54 -19.58
N ASN A 90 -8.16 3.40 -19.57
CA ASN A 90 -8.77 2.10 -19.27
C ASN A 90 -9.17 1.92 -17.80
N ILE A 91 -8.68 2.74 -16.88
CA ILE A 91 -9.16 2.80 -15.48
C ILE A 91 -10.66 3.16 -15.44
N PHE A 92 -11.12 3.98 -16.40
CA PHE A 92 -12.52 4.37 -16.49
C PHE A 92 -13.27 3.41 -17.42
N ASP A 93 -14.34 2.81 -16.92
CA ASP A 93 -15.27 2.04 -17.75
C ASP A 93 -15.95 2.94 -18.81
N SER A 94 -16.53 2.31 -19.82
CA SER A 94 -17.18 3.02 -20.93
C SER A 94 -18.32 3.93 -20.46
N GLN A 95 -19.04 3.54 -19.40
CA GLN A 95 -20.14 4.34 -18.86
C GLN A 95 -19.63 5.63 -18.21
N SER A 96 -18.58 5.54 -17.41
CA SER A 96 -17.93 6.68 -16.75
C SER A 96 -17.36 7.65 -17.77
N LYS A 97 -16.72 7.14 -18.84
CA LYS A 97 -16.24 7.96 -19.97
C LYS A 97 -17.39 8.71 -20.64
N GLN A 98 -18.51 8.04 -20.91
CA GLN A 98 -19.70 8.68 -21.49
C GLN A 98 -20.28 9.74 -20.55
N LEU A 99 -20.50 9.41 -19.28
CA LEU A 99 -21.05 10.32 -18.27
C LEU A 99 -20.22 11.60 -18.11
N VAL A 100 -18.89 11.52 -18.21
CA VAL A 100 -17.99 12.67 -17.99
C VAL A 100 -17.81 13.54 -19.23
N LEU A 101 -17.90 12.96 -20.43
CA LEU A 101 -17.52 13.67 -21.67
C LEU A 101 -18.68 13.94 -22.61
N GLU A 102 -19.70 13.09 -22.65
CA GLU A 102 -20.74 13.17 -23.69
C GLU A 102 -21.59 14.43 -23.52
N GLY A 103 -21.65 15.24 -24.57
CA GLY A 103 -22.31 16.53 -24.59
C GLY A 103 -21.45 17.73 -24.18
N THR A 104 -20.19 17.53 -23.76
CA THR A 104 -19.27 18.62 -23.45
C THR A 104 -19.08 19.53 -24.67
N LYS A 105 -19.14 20.85 -24.47
CA LYS A 105 -19.04 21.84 -25.56
C LYS A 105 -17.93 22.86 -25.35
N PHE A 106 -17.27 23.17 -26.45
CA PHE A 106 -16.28 24.23 -26.55
C PHE A 106 -16.64 25.19 -27.66
N ASP A 107 -16.62 26.49 -27.39
CA ASP A 107 -16.54 27.46 -28.48
C ASP A 107 -15.07 27.56 -28.91
N TYR A 108 -14.81 27.61 -30.22
CA TYR A 108 -13.46 27.79 -30.77
C TYR A 108 -13.39 29.05 -31.63
N ASP A 109 -12.25 29.72 -31.60
CA ASP A 109 -11.87 30.80 -32.52
C ASP A 109 -10.47 30.51 -33.05
N PHE A 110 -10.41 30.25 -34.35
CA PHE A 110 -9.21 29.91 -35.08
C PHE A 110 -8.81 31.08 -35.95
N SER A 111 -7.51 31.38 -35.98
CA SER A 111 -6.97 32.31 -36.96
C SER A 111 -5.67 31.85 -37.59
N LEU A 112 -5.57 32.06 -38.91
CA LEU A 112 -4.40 31.79 -39.72
C LEU A 112 -3.97 33.06 -40.45
N ASN A 113 -2.72 33.47 -40.23
CA ASN A 113 -2.09 34.52 -41.01
C ASN A 113 -1.55 33.93 -42.32
N ILE A 114 -2.01 34.44 -43.46
CA ILE A 114 -1.69 33.87 -44.77
C ILE A 114 -0.20 34.10 -45.14
N PHE A 115 0.43 35.17 -44.64
CA PHE A 115 1.84 35.50 -44.94
C PHE A 115 2.81 34.80 -44.01
N THR A 116 2.58 34.88 -42.70
CA THR A 116 3.48 34.26 -41.72
C THR A 116 3.23 32.76 -41.57
N LYS A 117 2.08 32.28 -42.05
CA LYS A 117 1.54 30.93 -41.80
C LYS A 117 1.33 30.61 -40.32
N GLU A 118 1.44 31.61 -39.45
CA GLU A 118 1.22 31.45 -38.02
C GLU A 118 -0.26 31.16 -37.78
N MET A 119 -0.48 30.13 -36.97
CA MET A 119 -1.80 29.66 -36.56
C MET A 119 -1.97 29.94 -35.07
N LYS A 120 -3.16 30.39 -34.69
CA LYS A 120 -3.58 30.55 -33.30
C LYS A 120 -4.98 30.01 -33.13
N ALA A 121 -5.25 29.40 -32.00
CA ALA A 121 -6.59 29.08 -31.61
C ALA A 121 -6.84 29.33 -30.15
N ASP A 122 -8.09 29.71 -29.92
CA ASP A 122 -8.66 30.04 -28.64
C ASP A 122 -9.83 29.06 -28.44
N LEU A 123 -9.78 28.26 -27.37
CA LEU A 123 -10.78 27.26 -27.01
C LEU A 123 -11.41 27.62 -25.67
N TYR A 124 -12.73 27.78 -25.66
CA TYR A 124 -13.50 28.22 -24.50
C TYR A 124 -14.42 27.08 -24.05
N LEU A 125 -14.21 26.54 -22.86
CA LEU A 125 -15.13 25.56 -22.29
C LEU A 125 -16.45 26.25 -21.93
N LYS A 126 -17.54 25.77 -22.54
CA LYS A 126 -18.86 26.39 -22.49
C LYS A 126 -19.86 25.58 -21.68
N GLU A 127 -19.89 24.26 -21.88
CA GLU A 127 -20.77 23.33 -21.17
C GLU A 127 -20.00 22.06 -20.82
N LEU A 128 -20.29 21.48 -19.66
CA LEU A 128 -19.82 20.15 -19.29
C LEU A 128 -20.65 19.07 -20.00
N SER A 129 -20.44 17.79 -19.69
CA SER A 129 -21.29 16.71 -20.20
C SER A 129 -22.77 16.94 -19.85
N VAL A 130 -23.69 16.34 -20.60
CA VAL A 130 -25.14 16.53 -20.38
C VAL A 130 -25.53 16.26 -18.93
N VAL A 131 -25.00 15.19 -18.34
CA VAL A 131 -25.30 14.80 -16.95
C VAL A 131 -24.76 15.82 -15.97
N LEU A 132 -23.47 16.18 -16.11
CA LEU A 132 -22.82 17.12 -15.18
C LEU A 132 -23.38 18.53 -15.31
N GLN A 133 -23.70 18.95 -16.52
CA GLN A 133 -24.32 20.24 -16.80
C GLN A 133 -25.72 20.31 -16.16
N ASN A 134 -26.53 19.26 -16.31
CA ASN A 134 -27.84 19.18 -15.65
C ASN A 134 -27.71 19.16 -14.11
N GLU A 135 -26.74 18.42 -13.56
CA GLU A 135 -26.47 18.43 -12.12
C GLU A 135 -26.07 19.84 -11.64
N LEU A 136 -25.27 20.55 -12.43
CA LEU A 136 -24.80 21.90 -12.12
C LEU A 136 -25.96 22.92 -12.16
N GLU A 137 -26.81 22.84 -13.18
CA GLU A 137 -27.96 23.74 -13.36
C GLU A 137 -29.07 23.54 -12.33
N ASN A 138 -29.25 22.29 -11.85
CA ASN A 138 -30.25 21.96 -10.84
C ASN A 138 -29.70 22.01 -9.40
N SER A 139 -28.42 22.34 -9.22
CA SER A 139 -27.83 22.41 -7.89
C SER A 139 -28.19 23.72 -7.19
N GLU A 140 -28.62 23.63 -5.93
CA GLU A 140 -28.80 24.81 -5.07
C GLU A 140 -27.48 25.29 -4.44
N ASP A 141 -26.42 24.50 -4.55
CA ASP A 141 -25.07 24.78 -4.02
C ASP A 141 -24.44 25.99 -4.72
N GLU A 142 -23.98 26.96 -3.93
CA GLU A 142 -23.41 28.22 -4.46
C GLU A 142 -22.17 27.99 -5.33
N ALA A 143 -21.36 26.98 -5.03
CA ALA A 143 -20.21 26.61 -5.86
C ALA A 143 -20.63 26.17 -7.26
N SER A 144 -21.71 25.40 -7.33
CA SER A 144 -22.24 24.87 -8.57
C SER A 144 -22.80 26.02 -9.42
N LYS A 145 -23.44 27.03 -8.79
CA LYS A 145 -23.85 28.27 -9.46
C LYS A 145 -22.66 29.12 -9.93
N GLU A 146 -21.61 29.22 -9.13
CA GLU A 146 -20.40 29.97 -9.49
C GLU A 146 -19.66 29.32 -10.65
N LEU A 147 -19.48 28.00 -10.63
CA LEU A 147 -18.90 27.26 -11.76
C LEU A 147 -19.76 27.41 -13.03
N LEU A 148 -21.09 27.38 -12.91
CA LEU A 148 -21.99 27.64 -14.05
C LEU A 148 -21.81 29.06 -14.60
N SER A 149 -21.58 30.05 -13.74
CA SER A 149 -21.28 31.43 -14.13
C SER A 149 -19.94 31.51 -14.88
N ILE A 150 -18.89 30.84 -14.39
CA ILE A 150 -17.56 30.75 -15.02
C ILE A 150 -17.65 30.15 -16.42
N LEU A 151 -18.40 29.07 -16.58
CA LEU A 151 -18.67 28.43 -17.89
C LEU A 151 -19.40 29.39 -18.84
N LYS A 152 -20.47 30.04 -18.37
CA LYS A 152 -21.23 31.03 -19.16
C LYS A 152 -20.41 32.25 -19.57
N GLN A 153 -19.48 32.69 -18.71
CA GLN A 153 -18.56 33.79 -18.97
C GLN A 153 -17.37 33.38 -19.87
N LYS A 154 -17.26 32.10 -20.24
CA LYS A 154 -16.13 31.56 -21.02
C LYS A 154 -14.78 31.80 -20.36
N ALA A 155 -14.75 31.80 -19.02
CA ALA A 155 -13.54 32.10 -18.25
C ALA A 155 -12.51 30.96 -18.28
N ILE A 156 -12.92 29.74 -18.64
CA ILE A 156 -12.01 28.61 -18.88
C ILE A 156 -11.59 28.66 -20.35
N HIS A 157 -10.46 29.30 -20.61
CA HIS A 157 -10.00 29.65 -21.95
C HIS A 157 -8.56 29.19 -22.21
N LEU A 158 -8.41 28.25 -23.14
CA LEU A 158 -7.13 27.69 -23.57
C LEU A 158 -6.69 28.33 -24.89
N LYS A 159 -5.50 28.92 -24.90
CA LYS A 159 -4.86 29.48 -26.09
C LYS A 159 -3.76 28.55 -26.55
N VAL A 160 -3.66 28.29 -27.85
CA VAL A 160 -2.63 27.43 -28.45
C VAL A 160 -2.12 28.04 -29.76
N ASP A 161 -0.81 27.94 -30.00
CA ASP A 161 -0.17 28.35 -31.26
C ASP A 161 0.24 27.17 -32.16
N ASP A 162 0.77 27.49 -33.34
CA ASP A 162 1.26 26.54 -34.33
C ASP A 162 2.44 25.68 -33.86
N LYS A 163 3.20 26.16 -32.86
CA LYS A 163 4.33 25.46 -32.24
C LYS A 163 3.91 24.62 -31.03
N MET A 164 2.60 24.54 -30.75
CA MET A 164 2.02 23.84 -29.61
C MET A 164 2.36 24.49 -28.26
N ASN A 165 2.76 25.76 -28.25
CA ASN A 165 2.79 26.50 -26.99
C ASN A 165 1.36 26.78 -26.57
N PHE A 166 1.05 26.58 -25.29
CA PHE A 166 -0.29 26.81 -24.76
C PHE A 166 -0.27 27.64 -23.48
N THR A 167 -1.38 28.33 -23.24
CA THR A 167 -1.68 29.02 -21.97
C THR A 167 -3.15 28.84 -21.62
N LEU A 168 -3.45 28.52 -20.37
CA LEU A 168 -4.83 28.54 -19.85
C LEU A 168 -4.98 29.81 -18.99
N ASP A 169 -6.06 30.55 -19.24
CA ASP A 169 -6.40 31.72 -18.41
C ASP A 169 -6.64 31.29 -16.94
N ASP A 170 -6.31 32.19 -16.01
CA ASP A 170 -6.41 31.91 -14.57
C ASP A 170 -7.84 31.53 -14.17
N ILE A 171 -7.96 30.43 -13.43
CA ILE A 171 -9.24 29.95 -12.90
C ILE A 171 -9.25 30.20 -11.41
N ALA A 172 -10.24 30.93 -10.93
CA ALA A 172 -10.49 31.09 -9.50
C ALA A 172 -12.00 31.01 -9.25
N PHE A 173 -12.39 30.23 -8.25
CA PHE A 173 -13.77 30.16 -7.81
C PHE A 173 -13.86 29.91 -6.31
N SER A 174 -14.93 30.40 -5.70
CA SER A 174 -15.28 30.15 -4.32
C SER A 174 -16.35 29.05 -4.18
N ASN A 175 -16.33 28.35 -3.05
CA ASN A 175 -17.33 27.35 -2.69
C ASN A 175 -17.51 27.37 -1.18
N SER A 176 -18.64 27.86 -0.68
CA SER A 176 -19.04 27.67 0.73
C SER A 176 -17.92 28.02 1.74
N GLY A 177 -17.23 29.14 1.53
CA GLY A 177 -16.11 29.59 2.36
C GLY A 177 -14.73 29.07 1.93
N SER A 178 -14.66 28.18 0.95
CA SER A 178 -13.41 27.71 0.35
C SER A 178 -13.09 28.49 -0.94
N LEU A 179 -11.82 28.74 -1.23
CA LEU A 179 -11.32 29.34 -2.47
C LEU A 179 -10.42 28.33 -3.18
N VAL A 180 -10.71 28.05 -4.45
CA VAL A 180 -9.80 27.30 -5.33
C VAL A 180 -9.25 28.27 -6.36
N SER A 181 -7.93 28.27 -6.54
CA SER A 181 -7.25 29.09 -7.54
C SER A 181 -6.17 28.29 -8.26
N LEU A 182 -6.18 28.38 -9.58
CA LEU A 182 -5.23 27.76 -10.48
C LEU A 182 -4.77 28.85 -11.45
N ARG A 183 -3.48 29.21 -11.42
CA ARG A 183 -2.96 30.38 -12.14
C ARG A 183 -1.69 30.07 -12.92
N GLY A 184 -1.50 30.85 -13.98
CA GLY A 184 -0.29 30.86 -14.78
C GLY A 184 0.01 29.53 -15.44
N ILE A 185 -1.02 28.79 -15.87
CA ILE A 185 -0.80 27.52 -16.57
C ILE A 185 -0.33 27.81 -17.98
N ASN A 186 0.83 27.27 -18.34
CA ASN A 186 1.38 27.38 -19.68
C ASN A 186 2.31 26.20 -19.98
N GLY A 187 2.69 26.03 -21.23
CA GLY A 187 3.62 24.97 -21.59
C GLY A 187 3.80 24.82 -23.08
N ASP A 188 4.41 23.72 -23.47
CA ASP A 188 4.60 23.30 -24.85
C ASP A 188 4.43 21.78 -24.98
N LYS A 189 4.79 21.22 -26.13
CA LYS A 189 4.71 19.77 -26.38
C LYS A 189 5.45 18.87 -25.38
N ASN A 190 6.44 19.41 -24.67
CA ASN A 190 7.30 18.66 -23.76
C ASN A 190 7.17 19.16 -22.32
N SER A 191 6.47 20.25 -22.05
CA SER A 191 6.48 20.90 -20.73
C SER A 191 5.12 21.45 -20.31
N LEU A 192 4.88 21.42 -19.00
CA LEU A 192 3.72 22.03 -18.36
C LEU A 192 4.21 22.79 -17.12
N ASN A 193 3.83 24.06 -17.04
CA ASN A 193 4.11 24.95 -15.92
C ASN A 193 2.79 25.38 -15.30
N VAL A 194 2.75 25.45 -13.96
CA VAL A 194 1.63 25.98 -13.18
C VAL A 194 2.22 26.89 -12.11
N ALA A 195 2.01 28.19 -12.24
CA ALA A 195 2.57 29.17 -11.31
C ALA A 195 1.98 29.03 -9.89
N LEU A 196 0.67 28.75 -9.79
CA LEU A 196 0.01 28.58 -8.51
C LEU A 196 -1.15 27.60 -8.61
N PHE A 197 -1.17 26.62 -7.73
CA PHE A 197 -2.38 25.89 -7.37
C PHE A 197 -2.63 26.06 -5.87
N LYS A 198 -3.79 26.62 -5.53
CA LYS A 198 -4.12 26.99 -4.15
C LYS A 198 -5.56 26.60 -3.83
N ILE A 199 -5.74 25.91 -2.72
CA ILE A 199 -7.04 25.68 -2.09
C ILE A 199 -6.96 26.32 -0.71
N ILE A 200 -7.95 27.13 -0.35
CA ILE A 200 -8.15 27.66 1.00
C ILE A 200 -9.52 27.18 1.45
N GLY A 201 -9.65 26.56 2.61
CA GLY A 201 -10.91 26.18 3.22
C GLY A 201 -11.51 27.29 4.09
N ALA A 202 -12.72 27.07 4.58
CA ALA A 202 -13.46 28.05 5.40
C ALA A 202 -12.72 28.47 6.70
N ASN A 203 -11.86 27.59 7.24
CA ASN A 203 -11.11 27.84 8.48
C ASN A 203 -9.67 28.34 8.22
N ASN A 204 -9.41 28.95 7.05
CA ASN A 204 -8.06 29.30 6.57
C ASN A 204 -7.10 28.11 6.41
N GLU A 205 -7.61 26.87 6.49
CA GLU A 205 -6.85 25.69 6.09
C GLU A 205 -6.45 25.85 4.63
N SER A 206 -5.25 25.47 4.25
CA SER A 206 -4.79 25.68 2.89
C SER A 206 -3.91 24.57 2.39
N PHE A 207 -4.03 24.31 1.09
CA PHE A 207 -3.09 23.51 0.32
C PHE A 207 -2.55 24.40 -0.80
N VAL A 208 -1.23 24.52 -0.91
CA VAL A 208 -0.58 25.41 -1.88
C VAL A 208 0.55 24.66 -2.58
N LEU A 209 0.58 24.75 -3.90
CA LEU A 209 1.69 24.38 -4.76
C LEU A 209 2.10 25.62 -5.57
N GLU A 210 3.37 26.00 -5.48
CA GLU A 210 3.93 27.18 -6.15
C GLU A 210 4.97 26.76 -7.19
N ASP A 211 4.90 27.38 -8.37
CA ASP A 211 5.81 27.20 -9.49
C ASP A 211 6.07 25.72 -9.84
N MET A 212 5.00 24.95 -10.03
CA MET A 212 5.13 23.59 -10.54
C MET A 212 5.61 23.63 -11.98
N LYS A 213 6.61 22.83 -12.33
CA LYS A 213 7.09 22.65 -13.69
C LYS A 213 7.30 21.18 -13.94
N SER A 214 6.84 20.68 -15.07
CA SER A 214 7.12 19.34 -15.54
C SER A 214 7.69 19.39 -16.95
N TYR A 215 8.53 18.41 -17.23
CA TYR A 215 9.15 18.19 -18.52
C TYR A 215 9.16 16.70 -18.82
N TYR A 216 8.81 16.33 -20.04
CA TYR A 216 8.88 14.99 -20.56
C TYR A 216 9.42 15.04 -21.99
N LYS A 217 10.39 14.19 -22.29
CA LYS A 217 10.86 14.00 -23.66
C LYS A 217 11.28 12.56 -23.91
N GLU A 218 10.75 11.99 -24.97
CA GLU A 218 11.14 10.68 -25.48
C GLU A 218 11.91 10.85 -26.81
N ILE A 219 13.09 10.25 -26.91
CA ILE A 219 13.87 10.15 -28.15
C ILE A 219 14.33 8.71 -28.32
N GLU A 220 13.81 8.06 -29.36
CA GLU A 220 14.05 6.65 -29.66
C GLU A 220 13.67 5.76 -28.47
N LYS A 221 14.66 5.30 -27.68
CA LYS A 221 14.45 4.46 -26.50
C LYS A 221 14.85 5.14 -25.19
N ASN A 222 15.18 6.43 -25.23
CA ASN A 222 15.58 7.20 -24.05
C ASN A 222 14.44 8.14 -23.66
N ILE A 223 14.16 8.19 -22.37
CA ILE A 223 13.15 9.07 -21.77
C ILE A 223 13.86 9.95 -20.75
N ASP A 224 13.58 11.25 -20.80
CA ASP A 224 14.03 12.27 -19.87
C ASP A 224 12.80 12.91 -19.22
N THR A 225 12.73 12.88 -17.89
CA THR A 225 11.64 13.41 -17.08
C THR A 225 12.16 14.35 -16.02
N LYS A 226 11.60 15.55 -15.93
CA LYS A 226 11.95 16.50 -14.87
C LYS A 226 10.69 17.07 -14.27
N PHE A 227 10.70 17.24 -12.95
CA PHE A 227 9.60 17.85 -12.23
C PHE A 227 10.16 18.73 -11.12
N SER A 228 9.56 19.89 -10.91
CA SER A 228 9.94 20.78 -9.82
C SER A 228 8.74 21.48 -9.21
N VAL A 229 8.80 21.73 -7.90
CA VAL A 229 7.85 22.59 -7.17
C VAL A 229 8.66 23.47 -6.23
N SER A 230 8.53 24.79 -6.35
CA SER A 230 9.25 25.73 -5.47
C SER A 230 8.79 25.60 -4.03
N ASN A 231 7.50 25.42 -3.81
CA ASN A 231 6.93 25.27 -2.48
C ASN A 231 5.65 24.43 -2.52
N LEU A 232 5.59 23.43 -1.64
CA LEU A 232 4.39 22.65 -1.33
C LEU A 232 4.07 22.91 0.13
N SER A 233 2.86 23.37 0.46
CA SER A 233 2.44 23.57 1.83
C SER A 233 1.01 23.11 2.09
N LEU A 234 0.80 22.46 3.22
CA LEU A 234 -0.49 22.16 3.82
C LEU A 234 -0.53 22.82 5.19
N ASP A 235 -1.53 23.66 5.43
CA ASP A 235 -1.82 24.22 6.75
C ASP A 235 -3.24 23.84 7.13
N SER A 236 -3.40 23.07 8.21
CA SER A 236 -4.69 22.74 8.81
C SER A 236 -4.62 22.90 10.33
N GLU A 237 -5.77 22.76 10.99
CA GLU A 237 -5.82 22.79 12.46
C GLU A 237 -4.91 21.72 13.09
N PHE A 238 -4.88 20.51 12.50
CA PHE A 238 -4.19 19.36 13.03
C PHE A 238 -2.77 19.19 12.51
N VAL A 239 -2.48 19.67 11.29
CA VAL A 239 -1.21 19.40 10.61
C VAL A 239 -0.73 20.63 9.86
N LYS A 240 0.55 20.96 10.06
CA LYS A 240 1.29 21.87 9.18
C LYS A 240 2.42 21.11 8.51
N MET A 241 2.43 21.09 7.19
CA MET A 241 3.48 20.46 6.39
C MET A 241 3.97 21.45 5.35
N SER A 242 5.28 21.51 5.14
CA SER A 242 5.86 22.26 4.02
C SER A 242 7.09 21.56 3.45
N ILE A 243 7.26 21.65 2.14
CA ILE A 243 8.42 21.16 1.41
C ILE A 243 8.87 22.26 0.44
N LYS A 244 10.13 22.67 0.53
CA LYS A 244 10.71 23.71 -0.34
C LYS A 244 11.61 23.11 -1.40
N ASN A 245 11.50 23.65 -2.61
CA ASN A 245 12.34 23.35 -3.76
C ASN A 245 12.44 21.85 -4.05
N ILE A 246 11.29 21.18 -4.22
CA ILE A 246 11.25 19.80 -4.69
C ILE A 246 11.78 19.79 -6.12
N LEU A 247 12.79 18.96 -6.39
CA LEU A 247 13.35 18.73 -7.72
C LEU A 247 13.43 17.22 -7.96
N PHE A 248 12.89 16.78 -9.09
CA PHE A 248 12.98 15.43 -9.62
C PHE A 248 13.65 15.46 -10.99
N ASP A 249 14.66 14.62 -11.18
CA ASP A 249 15.34 14.38 -12.45
C ASP A 249 15.42 12.86 -12.66
N GLY A 250 14.70 12.39 -13.68
CA GLY A 250 14.54 10.99 -14.01
C GLY A 250 14.99 10.74 -15.45
N SER A 251 15.66 9.63 -15.66
CA SER A 251 15.99 9.17 -17.00
C SER A 251 15.80 7.67 -17.09
N SER A 252 15.27 7.21 -18.22
CA SER A 252 15.18 5.77 -18.48
C SER A 252 15.63 5.44 -19.89
N LYS A 253 16.09 4.21 -20.04
CA LYS A 253 16.51 3.65 -21.32
C LYS A 253 15.96 2.24 -21.47
N ASN A 254 15.24 2.01 -22.56
CA ASN A 254 14.72 0.69 -22.91
C ASN A 254 15.64 0.04 -23.95
N ILE A 255 16.13 -1.17 -23.71
CA ILE A 255 16.90 -1.96 -24.68
C ILE A 255 16.44 -3.41 -24.57
N ASN A 256 15.97 -3.98 -25.68
CA ASN A 256 15.57 -5.39 -25.79
C ASN A 256 14.60 -5.82 -24.67
N ASP A 257 13.52 -5.04 -24.46
CA ASP A 257 12.50 -5.25 -23.44
C ASP A 257 13.00 -5.13 -21.98
N LYS A 258 14.24 -4.65 -21.78
CA LYS A 258 14.82 -4.34 -20.47
C LYS A 258 14.91 -2.84 -20.27
N VAL A 259 14.53 -2.36 -19.09
CA VAL A 259 14.58 -0.95 -18.73
C VAL A 259 15.70 -0.73 -17.71
N SER A 260 16.47 0.34 -17.94
CA SER A 260 17.35 0.90 -16.92
C SER A 260 16.89 2.30 -16.57
N THR A 261 16.82 2.65 -15.29
CA THR A 261 16.40 3.96 -14.79
C THR A 261 17.46 4.58 -13.90
N LYS A 262 17.51 5.91 -13.90
CA LYS A 262 18.25 6.72 -12.95
C LYS A 262 17.38 7.89 -12.55
N ASP A 263 16.98 7.88 -11.29
CA ASP A 263 16.00 8.79 -10.73
C ASP A 263 16.61 9.49 -9.53
N LYS A 264 16.42 10.80 -9.44
CA LYS A 264 16.93 11.64 -8.36
C LYS A 264 15.83 12.58 -7.87
N ILE A 265 15.57 12.57 -6.57
CA ILE A 265 14.67 13.50 -5.88
C ILE A 265 15.50 14.31 -4.90
N SER A 266 15.27 15.62 -4.83
CA SER A 266 15.89 16.49 -3.83
C SER A 266 14.93 17.58 -3.34
N PHE A 267 15.19 18.08 -2.14
CA PHE A 267 14.47 19.21 -1.53
C PHE A 267 15.35 19.95 -0.51
N ASP A 268 15.11 21.24 -0.35
CA ASP A 268 15.91 22.09 0.54
C ASP A 268 15.45 21.98 2.00
N GLU A 269 14.14 21.89 2.23
CA GLU A 269 13.57 21.86 3.57
C GLU A 269 12.25 21.09 3.55
N PHE A 270 12.12 20.13 4.45
CA PHE A 270 10.86 19.49 4.83
C PHE A 270 10.58 19.85 6.29
N SER A 271 9.37 20.31 6.57
CA SER A 271 8.89 20.61 7.92
C SER A 271 7.51 19.99 8.10
N PHE A 272 7.31 19.30 9.21
CA PHE A 272 6.02 18.73 9.60
C PHE A 272 5.77 19.01 11.08
N ILE A 273 4.54 19.40 11.40
CA ILE A 273 4.06 19.68 12.76
C ILE A 273 2.69 19.01 12.89
N SER A 274 2.56 18.04 13.79
CA SER A 274 1.25 17.52 14.23
C SER A 274 0.82 18.19 15.54
N ASN A 275 -0.45 18.58 15.57
CA ASN A 275 -1.17 19.16 16.71
C ASN A 275 -2.39 18.31 17.12
N ASP A 276 -2.44 17.04 16.75
CA ASP A 276 -3.49 16.13 17.23
C ASP A 276 -3.50 15.98 18.77
N VAL A 277 -4.59 15.45 19.33
CA VAL A 277 -4.78 15.34 20.78
C VAL A 277 -3.65 14.53 21.45
N GLN A 278 -3.10 13.52 20.79
CA GLN A 278 -1.99 12.72 21.34
C GLN A 278 -0.65 13.48 21.32
N SER A 279 -0.36 14.24 20.28
CA SER A 279 0.82 15.10 20.20
C SER A 279 0.74 16.30 21.15
N LEU A 280 -0.45 16.79 21.50
CA LEU A 280 -0.61 17.77 22.58
C LEU A 280 -0.28 17.20 23.97
N ILE A 281 -0.51 15.90 24.19
CA ILE A 281 -0.21 15.21 25.46
C ILE A 281 1.27 14.83 25.55
N ASN A 282 1.88 14.37 24.45
CA ASN A 282 3.25 13.85 24.42
C ASN A 282 4.30 14.88 23.96
N GLY A 283 3.89 16.13 23.70
CA GLY A 283 4.71 17.15 23.06
C GLY A 283 4.56 17.12 21.53
N SER A 284 4.35 18.30 20.93
CA SER A 284 4.10 18.46 19.49
C SER A 284 5.10 17.65 18.66
N ASN A 285 4.64 16.81 17.75
CA ASN A 285 5.53 16.03 16.88
C ASN A 285 6.03 16.93 15.75
N ILE A 286 7.22 17.51 15.95
CA ILE A 286 7.86 18.43 15.01
C ILE A 286 8.99 17.68 14.31
N ILE A 287 8.90 17.53 13.00
CA ILE A 287 9.94 16.92 12.17
C ILE A 287 10.50 17.99 11.23
N ASN A 288 11.82 18.10 11.17
CA ASN A 288 12.51 18.93 10.17
C ASN A 288 13.63 18.15 9.51
N VAL A 289 13.72 18.24 8.19
CA VAL A 289 14.78 17.65 7.37
C VAL A 289 15.30 18.70 6.38
N LYS A 290 16.62 18.80 6.18
CA LYS A 290 17.21 19.86 5.33
C LYS A 290 18.21 19.36 4.30
N ASN A 291 18.22 20.03 3.14
CA ASN A 291 19.07 19.78 1.96
C ASN A 291 19.26 18.28 1.73
N SER A 292 18.16 17.63 1.37
CA SER A 292 18.12 16.19 1.19
C SER A 292 18.03 15.83 -0.26
N GLU A 293 18.75 14.79 -0.63
CA GLU A 293 18.79 14.23 -1.96
C GLU A 293 18.79 12.71 -1.86
N PHE A 294 17.99 12.08 -2.70
CA PHE A 294 17.87 10.64 -2.84
C PHE A 294 18.00 10.30 -4.32
N SER A 295 18.94 9.42 -4.65
CA SER A 295 19.11 8.87 -5.98
C SER A 295 18.85 7.36 -5.94
N PHE A 296 18.16 6.87 -6.96
CA PHE A 296 17.87 5.47 -7.18
C PHE A 296 18.23 5.12 -8.62
N SER A 297 18.80 3.94 -8.83
CA SER A 297 19.07 3.44 -10.17
C SER A 297 18.82 1.95 -10.23
N LEU A 298 18.15 1.56 -11.29
CA LEU A 298 17.79 0.18 -11.59
C LEU A 298 18.34 -0.15 -12.97
N ASP A 299 19.14 -1.20 -13.08
CA ASP A 299 19.68 -1.65 -14.36
C ASP A 299 19.04 -2.98 -14.78
N ASN A 300 18.75 -3.11 -16.08
CA ASN A 300 18.28 -4.33 -16.74
C ASN A 300 16.96 -4.94 -16.22
N LEU A 301 16.02 -4.17 -15.67
CA LEU A 301 14.72 -4.72 -15.26
C LEU A 301 13.96 -5.29 -16.48
N PRO A 302 13.47 -6.54 -16.45
CA PRO A 302 12.65 -7.11 -17.53
C PRO A 302 11.24 -6.53 -17.52
N TYR A 303 11.11 -5.32 -18.06
CA TYR A 303 9.93 -4.48 -17.89
C TYR A 303 8.70 -5.07 -18.57
N LYS A 304 8.87 -5.80 -19.69
CA LYS A 304 7.74 -6.46 -20.36
C LYS A 304 7.05 -7.47 -19.46
N GLN A 305 7.81 -8.39 -18.85
CA GLN A 305 7.27 -9.41 -17.96
C GLN A 305 6.73 -8.77 -16.67
N TYR A 306 7.39 -7.73 -16.17
CA TYR A 306 6.86 -6.92 -15.06
C TYR A 306 5.47 -6.37 -15.38
N LYS A 307 5.27 -5.77 -16.56
CA LYS A 307 3.96 -5.26 -16.97
C LYS A 307 2.91 -6.36 -17.07
N GLU A 308 3.26 -7.55 -17.56
CA GLU A 308 2.32 -8.68 -17.62
C GLU A 308 1.94 -9.18 -16.22
N LEU A 309 2.89 -9.26 -15.28
CA LEU A 309 2.60 -9.58 -13.88
C LEU A 309 1.66 -8.54 -13.25
N MET A 310 1.94 -7.24 -13.45
CA MET A 310 1.10 -6.17 -12.89
C MET A 310 -0.35 -6.19 -13.41
N LYS A 311 -0.60 -6.72 -14.61
CA LYS A 311 -1.98 -6.85 -15.13
C LYS A 311 -2.81 -7.91 -14.39
N VAL A 312 -2.15 -8.86 -13.73
CA VAL A 312 -2.80 -10.01 -13.08
C VAL A 312 -2.49 -10.08 -11.58
N ILE A 313 -1.88 -9.04 -11.02
CA ILE A 313 -1.48 -9.02 -9.60
C ILE A 313 -2.66 -9.14 -8.65
N ASP A 314 -3.83 -8.62 -9.05
CA ASP A 314 -5.08 -8.69 -8.30
C ASP A 314 -6.02 -9.79 -8.85
N SER A 315 -5.49 -10.75 -9.62
CA SER A 315 -6.28 -11.86 -10.17
C SER A 315 -6.65 -12.86 -9.07
N GLU A 316 -7.93 -13.19 -8.94
CA GLU A 316 -8.41 -14.30 -8.09
C GLU A 316 -8.08 -15.68 -8.70
N ASP A 317 -7.67 -15.73 -9.97
CA ASP A 317 -7.18 -16.94 -10.63
C ASP A 317 -5.68 -17.14 -10.33
N GLU A 318 -5.39 -18.04 -9.37
CA GLU A 318 -4.04 -18.38 -8.92
C GLU A 318 -3.15 -18.94 -10.05
N ASP A 319 -3.73 -19.66 -11.02
CA ASP A 319 -2.99 -20.23 -12.15
C ASP A 319 -2.48 -19.13 -13.09
N ILE A 320 -3.29 -18.09 -13.29
CA ILE A 320 -2.91 -16.93 -14.12
C ILE A 320 -1.82 -16.12 -13.42
N PHE A 321 -2.00 -15.84 -12.13
CA PHE A 321 -1.00 -15.12 -11.35
C PHE A 321 0.33 -15.88 -11.32
N SER A 322 0.30 -17.17 -10.96
CA SER A 322 1.50 -18.00 -10.81
C SER A 322 2.30 -18.08 -12.11
N LYS A 323 1.63 -18.25 -13.26
CA LYS A 323 2.31 -18.25 -14.58
C LYS A 323 2.98 -16.91 -14.89
N ALA A 324 2.32 -15.79 -14.60
CA ALA A 324 2.89 -14.47 -14.84
C ALA A 324 4.05 -14.17 -13.88
N PHE A 325 3.91 -14.58 -12.63
CA PHE A 325 4.95 -14.48 -11.61
C PHE A 325 6.18 -15.30 -11.99
N ASP A 326 6.01 -16.58 -12.32
CA ASP A 326 7.10 -17.46 -12.76
C ASP A 326 7.81 -16.89 -13.99
N SER A 327 7.05 -16.42 -14.97
CA SER A 327 7.62 -15.81 -16.17
C SER A 327 8.42 -14.55 -15.87
N PHE A 328 7.95 -13.69 -14.97
CA PHE A 328 8.68 -12.49 -14.54
C PHE A 328 9.93 -12.87 -13.76
N PHE A 329 9.79 -13.78 -12.80
CA PHE A 329 10.86 -14.23 -11.96
C PHE A 329 12.00 -14.87 -12.77
N GLU A 330 11.68 -15.76 -13.70
CA GLU A 330 12.67 -16.39 -14.57
C GLU A 330 13.50 -15.37 -15.34
N GLU A 331 12.85 -14.33 -15.88
CA GLU A 331 13.56 -13.30 -16.63
C GLU A 331 14.31 -12.35 -15.68
N LEU A 332 13.79 -12.09 -14.48
CA LEU A 332 14.44 -11.27 -13.46
C LEU A 332 15.81 -11.84 -13.08
N VAL A 333 15.87 -13.15 -12.79
CA VAL A 333 17.11 -13.86 -12.44
C VAL A 333 18.10 -13.89 -13.62
N LYS A 334 17.60 -14.05 -14.86
CA LYS A 334 18.44 -14.02 -16.08
C LYS A 334 18.97 -12.62 -16.43
N SER A 335 18.38 -11.55 -15.88
CA SER A 335 18.62 -10.18 -16.34
C SER A 335 19.79 -9.44 -15.69
N ASP A 336 20.51 -10.06 -14.73
CA ASP A 336 21.61 -9.39 -13.98
C ASP A 336 21.16 -8.03 -13.42
N VAL A 337 19.98 -8.00 -12.80
CA VAL A 337 19.39 -6.77 -12.25
C VAL A 337 20.27 -6.24 -11.13
N LYS A 338 20.60 -4.94 -11.24
CA LYS A 338 21.35 -4.22 -10.22
C LYS A 338 20.49 -3.09 -9.70
N VAL A 339 20.43 -3.00 -8.38
CA VAL A 339 19.76 -1.91 -7.68
C VAL A 339 20.83 -1.12 -6.95
N SER A 340 20.87 0.18 -7.19
CA SER A 340 21.70 1.09 -6.41
C SER A 340 20.86 2.25 -5.91
N SER A 341 21.13 2.66 -4.68
CA SER A 341 20.53 3.83 -4.08
C SER A 341 21.59 4.61 -3.33
N SER A 342 21.48 5.93 -3.33
CA SER A 342 22.33 6.78 -2.50
C SER A 342 21.54 7.98 -2.05
N GLY A 343 21.96 8.58 -0.95
CA GLY A 343 21.33 9.81 -0.50
C GLY A 343 22.21 10.59 0.43
N VAL A 344 21.90 11.88 0.52
CA VAL A 344 22.55 12.81 1.44
C VAL A 344 21.50 13.64 2.15
N SER A 345 21.78 14.03 3.39
CA SER A 345 20.97 14.98 4.13
C SER A 345 21.85 15.78 5.08
N SER A 346 21.57 17.08 5.19
CA SER A 346 22.35 18.02 6.00
C SER A 346 21.75 18.29 7.39
N SER A 347 20.58 17.75 7.69
CA SER A 347 20.00 17.81 9.03
C SER A 347 18.74 16.97 9.10
N PHE A 348 18.56 16.26 10.21
CA PHE A 348 17.27 15.74 10.65
C PHE A 348 17.10 16.01 12.14
N SER A 349 15.95 16.56 12.49
CA SER A 349 15.56 16.78 13.89
C SER A 349 14.12 16.38 14.11
N GLN A 350 13.86 15.82 15.29
CA GLN A 350 12.53 15.50 15.78
C GLN A 350 12.34 16.14 17.17
N ASN A 351 11.25 16.86 17.39
CA ASN A 351 10.92 17.53 18.66
C ASN A 351 12.04 18.42 19.20
N SER A 352 12.73 19.13 18.29
CA SER A 352 13.92 19.94 18.56
C SER A 352 15.19 19.15 18.95
N GLU A 353 15.12 17.82 19.08
CA GLU A 353 16.31 16.98 19.17
C GLU A 353 16.89 16.75 17.77
N LYS A 354 18.15 17.13 17.57
CA LYS A 354 18.90 16.77 16.37
C LYS A 354 19.27 15.28 16.43
N ILE A 355 18.77 14.54 15.45
CA ILE A 355 19.10 13.13 15.22
C ILE A 355 20.41 13.02 14.46
N PHE A 356 20.58 13.83 13.39
CA PHE A 356 21.86 14.00 12.72
C PHE A 356 22.07 15.39 12.12
N GLU A 357 23.34 15.77 11.94
CA GLU A 357 23.79 16.97 11.23
C GLU A 357 24.34 16.66 9.84
N LYS A 358 24.83 15.45 9.61
CA LYS A 358 25.18 14.98 8.26
C LYS A 358 24.88 13.50 8.14
N LEU A 359 24.22 13.13 7.06
CA LEU A 359 24.01 11.76 6.63
C LEU A 359 24.40 11.65 5.16
N ARG A 360 25.21 10.65 4.82
CA ARG A 360 25.36 10.15 3.45
C ARG A 360 25.18 8.64 3.52
N TYR A 361 24.43 8.07 2.60
CA TYR A 361 24.40 6.62 2.43
C TYR A 361 24.55 6.22 0.97
N GLU A 362 25.08 5.02 0.77
CA GLU A 362 25.18 4.33 -0.51
C GLU A 362 24.77 2.88 -0.28
N ALA A 363 23.87 2.35 -1.10
CA ALA A 363 23.42 0.97 -1.06
C ALA A 363 23.54 0.38 -2.46
N ASN A 364 24.20 -0.76 -2.59
CA ASN A 364 24.33 -1.51 -3.83
C ASN A 364 23.89 -2.95 -3.57
N LEU A 365 22.83 -3.38 -4.25
CA LEU A 365 22.22 -4.69 -4.10
C LEU A 365 22.31 -5.42 -5.44
N SER A 366 22.66 -6.70 -5.41
CA SER A 366 22.69 -7.57 -6.58
C SER A 366 21.93 -8.85 -6.27
N LEU A 367 20.99 -9.20 -7.14
CA LEU A 367 20.21 -10.42 -7.00
C LEU A 367 21.08 -11.66 -7.26
N ASN A 368 20.77 -12.73 -6.54
CA ASN A 368 21.41 -14.02 -6.73
C ASN A 368 20.94 -14.65 -8.05
N LYS A 369 21.88 -14.87 -8.97
CA LYS A 369 21.62 -15.43 -10.31
C LYS A 369 21.18 -16.90 -10.28
N ASN A 370 21.35 -17.57 -9.14
CA ASN A 370 20.96 -18.95 -8.93
C ASN A 370 19.71 -19.08 -8.04
N MET A 371 19.05 -17.96 -7.70
CA MET A 371 17.83 -17.94 -6.91
C MET A 371 16.75 -18.79 -7.58
N LYS A 372 16.09 -19.65 -6.80
CA LYS A 372 14.90 -20.39 -7.22
C LYS A 372 13.78 -20.08 -6.23
N PRO A 373 12.59 -19.62 -6.64
CA PRO A 373 11.55 -19.12 -5.73
C PRO A 373 11.17 -20.16 -4.67
N ALA A 374 10.95 -21.39 -5.11
CA ALA A 374 10.59 -22.52 -4.26
C ALA A 374 11.70 -22.95 -3.27
N LEU A 375 12.92 -22.42 -3.38
CA LEU A 375 14.05 -22.75 -2.51
C LEU A 375 14.57 -21.53 -1.73
N VAL A 376 13.84 -20.41 -1.75
CA VAL A 376 14.21 -19.22 -0.98
C VAL A 376 13.95 -19.51 0.50
N SER A 377 15.02 -19.75 1.24
CA SER A 377 14.99 -20.04 2.67
C SER A 377 15.58 -18.92 3.52
N GLY A 378 16.27 -17.96 2.89
CA GLY A 378 16.84 -16.81 3.59
C GLY A 378 17.39 -15.73 2.66
N LEU A 379 17.98 -14.69 3.27
CA LEU A 379 18.47 -13.51 2.58
C LEU A 379 19.56 -13.82 1.53
N ASN A 380 20.40 -14.82 1.79
CA ASN A 380 21.48 -15.28 0.90
C ASN A 380 20.95 -15.93 -0.40
N ASP A 381 19.73 -16.48 -0.36
CA ASP A 381 19.11 -17.05 -1.55
C ASP A 381 18.63 -15.94 -2.50
N ILE A 382 18.29 -14.76 -1.96
CA ILE A 382 17.79 -13.61 -2.73
C ILE A 382 18.93 -12.75 -3.27
N PHE A 383 19.90 -12.39 -2.44
CA PHE A 383 20.96 -11.45 -2.79
C PHE A 383 22.31 -12.14 -2.87
N GLU A 384 22.99 -11.98 -4.00
CA GLU A 384 24.42 -12.33 -4.11
C GLU A 384 25.28 -11.34 -3.31
N LYS A 385 24.84 -10.08 -3.27
CA LYS A 385 25.58 -8.98 -2.65
C LYS A 385 24.64 -7.95 -2.07
N ILE A 386 24.90 -7.58 -0.82
CA ILE A 386 24.38 -6.37 -0.18
C ILE A 386 25.60 -5.60 0.29
N ASP A 387 25.81 -4.40 -0.23
CA ASP A 387 26.83 -3.46 0.23
C ASP A 387 26.15 -2.14 0.60
N ILE A 388 26.15 -1.80 1.88
CA ILE A 388 25.60 -0.53 2.37
C ILE A 388 26.69 0.23 3.10
N LYS A 389 26.84 1.52 2.80
CA LYS A 389 27.68 2.46 3.52
C LYS A 389 26.81 3.53 4.11
N ILE A 390 26.97 3.82 5.39
CA ILE A 390 26.31 4.90 6.09
C ILE A 390 27.39 5.76 6.73
N ASP A 391 27.44 7.02 6.34
CA ASP A 391 28.36 8.03 6.83
C ASP A 391 27.58 9.06 7.64
N LEU A 392 27.97 9.26 8.90
CA LEU A 392 27.33 10.18 9.84
C LEU A 392 28.33 11.18 10.42
N ASP A 393 27.85 12.34 10.85
CA ASP A 393 28.67 13.21 11.71
C ASP A 393 29.05 12.50 13.02
N LYS A 394 30.16 12.92 13.63
CA LYS A 394 30.70 12.25 14.82
C LYS A 394 29.71 12.14 15.98
N VAL A 395 28.98 13.21 16.28
CA VAL A 395 28.08 13.24 17.45
C VAL A 395 26.95 12.23 17.26
N SER A 396 26.39 12.18 16.06
CA SER A 396 25.31 11.26 15.70
C SER A 396 25.80 9.82 15.64
N ALA A 397 26.99 9.59 15.09
CA ALA A 397 27.63 8.28 15.08
C ALA A 397 27.92 7.76 16.51
N ASP A 398 28.40 8.64 17.40
CA ASP A 398 28.67 8.32 18.81
C ASP A 398 27.38 7.92 19.55
N LYS A 399 26.24 8.60 19.27
CA LYS A 399 24.93 8.22 19.81
C LYS A 399 24.46 6.85 19.31
N LEU A 400 24.56 6.59 18.01
CA LEU A 400 24.12 5.32 17.39
C LEU A 400 24.96 4.13 17.87
N ILE A 401 26.28 4.31 17.98
CA ILE A 401 27.21 3.22 18.26
C ILE A 401 27.27 2.82 19.72
N LEU A 402 26.95 3.71 20.67
CA LEU A 402 27.13 3.47 22.10
C LEU A 402 26.59 2.09 22.59
N PRO A 403 25.31 1.73 22.35
CA PRO A 403 24.81 0.42 22.78
C PRO A 403 25.48 -0.76 22.06
N LEU A 404 25.86 -0.61 20.78
CA LEU A 404 26.50 -1.64 19.97
C LEU A 404 27.97 -1.85 20.36
N LYS A 405 28.66 -0.77 20.76
CA LYS A 405 30.04 -0.81 21.20
C LYS A 405 30.17 -1.55 22.54
N GLU A 406 29.26 -1.26 23.47
CA GLU A 406 29.26 -1.86 24.80
C GLU A 406 28.90 -3.35 24.77
N SER A 407 27.99 -3.76 23.89
CA SER A 407 27.52 -5.14 23.79
C SER A 407 28.34 -6.02 22.85
N LEU A 408 28.78 -5.48 21.70
CA LEU A 408 29.33 -6.27 20.58
C LEU A 408 30.75 -5.83 20.17
N GLY A 409 31.33 -4.84 20.84
CA GLY A 409 32.66 -4.31 20.49
C GLY A 409 32.71 -3.60 19.14
N LEU A 410 31.55 -3.27 18.57
CA LEU A 410 31.44 -2.63 17.26
C LEU A 410 31.90 -1.17 17.33
N ASN A 411 32.64 -0.73 16.31
CA ASN A 411 33.08 0.65 16.19
C ASN A 411 32.93 1.14 14.74
N TYR A 412 32.82 2.46 14.55
CA TYR A 412 32.81 3.06 13.22
C TYR A 412 34.23 3.24 12.65
N LYS A 413 34.34 3.39 11.32
CA LYS A 413 35.59 3.74 10.63
C LYS A 413 35.69 5.26 10.42
N ASP A 414 36.87 5.83 10.54
CA ASP A 414 37.11 7.24 10.21
C ASP A 414 37.22 7.44 8.68
N ILE A 415 36.52 8.45 8.15
CA ILE A 415 36.69 8.88 6.76
C ILE A 415 37.73 9.99 6.70
N ALA A 416 38.82 9.76 5.97
CA ALA A 416 39.83 10.77 5.76
C ALA A 416 39.24 12.02 5.06
N ASN A 417 39.51 13.20 5.62
CA ASN A 417 39.17 14.53 5.09
C ASN A 417 37.69 14.96 5.13
N ASP A 418 36.78 14.25 5.82
CA ASP A 418 35.35 14.61 5.82
C ASP A 418 34.71 14.76 7.22
N ASP A 419 35.46 14.57 8.32
CA ASP A 419 34.95 14.54 9.72
C ASP A 419 33.74 13.60 9.94
N LEU A 420 33.50 12.67 9.02
CA LEU A 420 32.42 11.69 9.03
C LEU A 420 32.91 10.33 9.53
N LYS A 421 31.96 9.58 10.11
CA LYS A 421 32.15 8.23 10.64
C LYS A 421 31.34 7.25 9.81
N ARG A 422 31.97 6.14 9.41
CA ARG A 422 31.41 5.16 8.48
C ARG A 422 31.01 3.86 9.15
N PHE A 423 29.85 3.36 8.75
CA PHE A 423 29.37 2.01 8.95
C PHE A 423 29.27 1.32 7.58
N GLU A 424 30.01 0.23 7.40
CA GLU A 424 29.98 -0.60 6.20
C GLU A 424 29.27 -1.91 6.52
N ILE A 425 28.10 -2.13 5.93
CA ILE A 425 27.29 -3.33 6.07
C ILE A 425 27.51 -4.17 4.81
N SER A 426 27.86 -5.45 4.99
CA SER A 426 28.02 -6.37 3.85
C SER A 426 27.40 -7.74 4.11
N LEU A 427 26.75 -8.31 3.10
CA LEU A 427 26.30 -9.72 3.08
C LEU A 427 27.41 -10.62 2.54
N LYS A 428 27.77 -11.66 3.30
CA LYS A 428 28.68 -12.76 2.92
C LYS A 428 28.07 -14.10 3.39
N ASP A 429 28.75 -14.83 4.27
CA ASP A 429 28.25 -15.99 5.02
C ASP A 429 27.45 -15.58 6.29
N GLY A 430 26.85 -14.40 6.25
CA GLY A 430 26.33 -13.67 7.40
C GLY A 430 26.28 -12.17 7.12
N ILE A 431 25.74 -11.38 8.05
CA ILE A 431 25.78 -9.90 7.97
C ILE A 431 26.97 -9.41 8.78
N TYR A 432 27.80 -8.62 8.12
CA TYR A 432 28.95 -7.96 8.72
C TYR A 432 28.69 -6.47 8.81
N ILE A 433 29.12 -5.85 9.91
CA ILE A 433 29.24 -4.41 10.05
C ILE A 433 30.68 -4.06 10.42
N ASN A 434 31.36 -3.27 9.59
CA ASN A 434 32.76 -2.88 9.77
C ASN A 434 33.67 -4.07 10.06
N ASP A 435 33.54 -5.13 9.24
CA ASP A 435 34.31 -6.38 9.32
C ASP A 435 34.01 -7.27 10.56
N ILE A 436 33.07 -6.88 11.42
CA ILE A 436 32.57 -7.70 12.53
C ILE A 436 31.31 -8.43 12.09
N LYS A 437 31.31 -9.75 12.17
CA LYS A 437 30.14 -10.59 11.89
C LYS A 437 29.12 -10.41 13.02
N LEU A 438 27.92 -9.94 12.69
CA LEU A 438 26.84 -9.72 13.64
C LEU A 438 25.76 -10.79 13.58
N LEU A 439 25.46 -11.29 12.39
CA LEU A 439 24.48 -12.35 12.17
C LEU A 439 25.15 -13.51 11.44
N GLU A 440 24.94 -14.72 11.92
CA GLU A 440 25.35 -15.94 11.24
C GLU A 440 24.38 -16.25 10.10
N GLU A 441 24.81 -17.05 9.13
CA GLU A 441 23.96 -17.49 8.02
C GLU A 441 22.64 -18.13 8.50
N LYS A 442 22.68 -18.89 9.61
CA LYS A 442 21.47 -19.46 10.21
C LYS A 442 20.46 -18.40 10.69
N ASP A 443 20.94 -17.22 11.07
CA ASP A 443 20.11 -16.10 11.55
C ASP A 443 19.56 -15.28 10.36
N LEU A 444 20.05 -15.52 9.14
CA LEU A 444 19.57 -14.91 7.90
C LEU A 444 18.52 -15.76 7.19
N LYS A 445 18.24 -16.96 7.72
CA LYS A 445 17.11 -17.74 7.28
C LYS A 445 15.85 -16.97 7.64
N PHE A 446 14.95 -16.85 6.68
CA PHE A 446 13.60 -16.49 7.04
C PHE A 446 13.13 -17.53 8.02
N THR A 447 12.46 -17.08 9.08
CA THR A 447 11.71 -18.01 9.92
C THR A 447 10.79 -18.75 8.95
N GLN A 448 11.15 -20.01 8.65
CA GLN A 448 10.11 -20.97 8.37
C GLN A 448 9.24 -20.83 9.61
N GLN A 449 7.98 -20.45 9.42
CA GLN A 449 7.02 -20.83 10.43
C GLN A 449 7.16 -22.36 10.51
N GLU A 450 7.98 -22.84 11.46
CA GLU A 450 7.46 -23.90 12.30
C GLU A 450 6.12 -23.33 12.72
N SER A 451 5.07 -24.01 12.29
CA SER A 451 3.71 -23.61 12.52
C SER A 451 3.46 -23.68 14.04
N ASP A 452 4.06 -22.75 14.80
CA ASP A 452 3.70 -22.41 16.15
C ASP A 452 2.33 -21.76 16.02
N PHE A 453 1.32 -22.60 15.83
CA PHE A 453 -0.09 -22.24 15.88
C PHE A 453 -0.42 -21.96 17.35
N GLU A 454 0.09 -20.85 17.87
CA GLU A 454 -0.53 -20.17 19.00
C GLU A 454 -1.67 -19.34 18.44
N TYR A 455 -2.92 -19.66 18.78
CA TYR A 455 -3.86 -18.61 19.21
C TYR A 455 -5.15 -19.20 19.78
N TYR A 456 -5.21 -19.24 21.12
CA TYR A 456 -6.42 -18.96 21.88
C TYR A 456 -6.00 -18.47 23.27
N ASP A 457 -5.79 -17.16 23.41
CA ASP A 457 -5.47 -16.53 24.69
C ASP A 457 -6.78 -16.10 25.38
N ASP A 458 -7.28 -16.93 26.30
CA ASP A 458 -7.99 -16.39 27.46
C ASP A 458 -6.93 -16.02 28.50
N GLU A 459 -7.15 -15.05 29.39
CA GLU A 459 -6.12 -14.59 30.36
C GLU A 459 -5.49 -15.70 31.23
N ASN A 460 -6.12 -16.88 31.22
CA ASN A 460 -5.88 -18.05 32.06
C ASN A 460 -5.71 -19.38 31.28
N LEU A 461 -5.87 -19.41 29.95
CA LEU A 461 -5.79 -20.64 29.14
C LEU A 461 -5.05 -20.38 27.83
N THR A 462 -4.05 -21.22 27.54
CA THR A 462 -3.35 -21.29 26.26
C THR A 462 -3.54 -22.67 25.64
N THR A 463 -3.59 -22.75 24.31
CA THR A 463 -3.61 -24.01 23.56
C THR A 463 -2.73 -23.88 22.33
N SER A 464 -1.83 -24.84 22.11
CA SER A 464 -0.99 -24.96 20.92
C SER A 464 -0.98 -26.39 20.41
N TYR A 465 -0.66 -26.60 19.15
CA TYR A 465 -0.62 -27.94 18.57
C TYR A 465 0.41 -28.08 17.44
N ASP A 466 1.06 -29.25 17.39
CA ASP A 466 2.15 -29.56 16.46
C ASP A 466 2.02 -30.97 15.89
N MET A 467 2.34 -31.12 14.60
CA MET A 467 2.46 -32.43 13.96
C MET A 467 3.83 -33.07 14.23
N ILE A 468 3.93 -33.87 15.29
CA ILE A 468 5.19 -34.52 15.72
C ILE A 468 5.54 -35.81 14.96
N GLY A 469 4.69 -36.24 14.02
CA GLY A 469 4.90 -37.45 13.21
C GLY A 469 3.90 -37.55 12.06
N GLU A 470 3.89 -38.66 11.34
CA GLU A 470 2.87 -38.93 10.32
C GLU A 470 1.54 -39.24 11.03
N ASN A 471 0.52 -38.39 10.85
CA ASN A 471 -0.77 -38.46 11.54
C ASN A 471 -0.73 -38.32 13.08
N LEU A 472 0.37 -37.84 13.66
CA LEU A 472 0.50 -37.64 15.10
C LEU A 472 0.43 -36.14 15.45
N LEU A 473 -0.69 -35.72 16.02
CA LEU A 473 -0.95 -34.36 16.49
C LEU A 473 -0.67 -34.29 18.00
N LYS A 474 0.33 -33.53 18.40
CA LYS A 474 0.56 -33.14 19.80
C LYS A 474 -0.23 -31.86 20.05
N ILE A 475 -1.05 -31.83 21.10
CA ILE A 475 -1.76 -30.63 21.55
C ILE A 475 -1.28 -30.32 22.96
N THR A 476 -0.85 -29.10 23.22
CA THR A 476 -0.41 -28.61 24.52
C THR A 476 -1.42 -27.61 25.07
N PHE A 477 -1.77 -27.77 26.35
CA PHE A 477 -2.72 -26.94 27.06
C PHE A 477 -2.01 -26.29 28.24
N GLY A 478 -1.96 -24.96 28.26
CA GLY A 478 -1.45 -24.20 29.39
C GLY A 478 -2.60 -23.61 30.21
N TYR A 479 -2.52 -23.73 31.53
CA TYR A 479 -3.54 -23.25 32.44
C TYR A 479 -2.93 -22.48 33.62
N LYS A 480 -3.52 -21.32 33.89
CA LYS A 480 -3.28 -20.46 35.05
C LYS A 480 -4.62 -20.23 35.73
N SER A 481 -4.71 -20.47 37.03
CA SER A 481 -5.96 -20.29 37.77
C SER A 481 -6.05 -18.90 38.42
N SER A 482 -7.20 -18.24 38.31
CA SER A 482 -7.56 -17.03 39.07
C SER A 482 -8.42 -17.32 40.30
N LEU A 483 -8.66 -18.60 40.63
CA LEU A 483 -9.43 -18.99 41.80
C LEU A 483 -8.57 -18.87 43.06
N ASN A 484 -9.05 -18.09 44.04
CA ASN A 484 -8.32 -17.71 45.26
C ASN A 484 -8.31 -18.76 46.39
N GLU A 485 -8.82 -19.97 46.16
CA GLU A 485 -8.94 -20.98 47.21
C GLU A 485 -7.67 -21.86 47.37
N ASN A 486 -7.34 -22.21 48.61
CA ASN A 486 -6.26 -23.15 48.98
C ASN A 486 -6.70 -24.61 48.75
N SER A 487 -7.18 -24.92 47.55
CA SER A 487 -7.79 -26.21 47.20
C SER A 487 -7.24 -26.80 45.91
N GLN A 488 -7.54 -28.08 45.67
CA GLN A 488 -7.24 -28.78 44.41
C GLN A 488 -7.94 -28.06 43.25
N LYS A 489 -7.14 -27.72 42.22
CA LYS A 489 -7.59 -27.05 41.00
C LYS A 489 -7.28 -27.94 39.80
N GLY A 490 -8.13 -27.89 38.79
CA GLY A 490 -7.93 -28.70 37.60
C GLY A 490 -8.48 -28.06 36.34
N LEU A 491 -7.89 -28.45 35.22
CA LEU A 491 -8.39 -28.21 33.87
C LEU A 491 -8.86 -29.54 33.29
N VAL A 492 -10.11 -29.58 32.85
CA VAL A 492 -10.68 -30.68 32.08
C VAL A 492 -10.72 -30.25 30.62
N VAL A 493 -10.14 -31.07 29.75
CA VAL A 493 -10.26 -30.98 28.29
C VAL A 493 -11.01 -32.20 27.79
N SER A 494 -11.95 -32.00 26.88
CA SER A 494 -12.73 -33.11 26.33
C SER A 494 -12.98 -32.93 24.84
N PHE A 495 -13.12 -34.06 24.15
CA PHE A 495 -13.15 -34.11 22.69
C PHE A 495 -14.41 -34.84 22.24
N PRO A 496 -15.51 -34.13 21.91
CA PRO A 496 -16.80 -34.75 21.58
C PRO A 496 -16.75 -35.80 20.47
N GLN A 497 -15.82 -35.62 19.52
CA GLN A 497 -15.56 -36.51 18.39
C GLN A 497 -14.86 -37.82 18.81
N LEU A 498 -14.14 -37.84 19.94
CA LEU A 498 -13.39 -39.01 20.41
C LEU A 498 -14.28 -39.90 21.27
N LYS A 499 -14.84 -40.95 20.65
CA LYS A 499 -15.73 -41.95 21.28
C LYS A 499 -15.00 -43.14 21.93
N ASP A 500 -13.68 -43.11 21.98
CA ASP A 500 -12.83 -44.01 22.77
C ASP A 500 -11.40 -43.41 22.92
N LYS A 501 -10.53 -44.09 23.68
CA LYS A 501 -9.12 -43.69 23.84
C LYS A 501 -8.18 -44.22 22.75
N SER A 502 -8.65 -44.93 21.74
CA SER A 502 -7.78 -45.61 20.77
C SER A 502 -6.89 -44.65 19.98
N ARG A 503 -7.32 -43.40 19.85
CA ARG A 503 -6.57 -42.31 19.21
C ARG A 503 -5.59 -41.60 20.15
N VAL A 504 -5.68 -41.80 21.48
CA VAL A 504 -4.73 -41.21 22.43
C VAL A 504 -3.48 -42.08 22.46
N VAL A 505 -2.39 -41.56 21.90
CA VAL A 505 -1.10 -42.26 21.87
C VAL A 505 -0.37 -42.10 23.21
N SER A 506 -0.39 -40.89 23.78
CA SER A 506 0.18 -40.62 25.10
C SER A 506 -0.31 -39.29 25.66
N THR A 507 -0.19 -39.12 26.97
CA THR A 507 -0.32 -37.85 27.68
C THR A 507 1.02 -37.48 28.31
N ILE A 508 1.35 -36.19 28.32
CA ILE A 508 2.60 -35.65 28.86
C ILE A 508 2.22 -34.72 30.01
N LEU A 509 2.66 -35.07 31.23
CA LEU A 509 2.28 -34.40 32.47
C LEU A 509 2.76 -32.95 32.58
N GLY A 510 3.84 -32.59 31.88
CA GLY A 510 4.47 -31.27 32.00
C GLY A 510 4.79 -30.92 33.45
N ASP A 511 4.27 -29.78 33.92
CA ASP A 511 4.49 -29.24 35.28
C ASP A 511 3.30 -29.47 36.24
N LEU A 512 2.32 -30.30 35.84
CA LEU A 512 1.13 -30.64 36.63
C LEU A 512 1.37 -31.86 37.52
N LYS A 513 0.53 -32.03 38.56
CA LYS A 513 0.68 -33.09 39.55
C LYS A 513 0.16 -34.45 39.05
N GLU A 514 -0.98 -34.47 38.37
CA GLU A 514 -1.57 -35.70 37.83
C GLU A 514 -2.46 -35.43 36.60
N ILE A 515 -2.54 -36.42 35.69
CA ILE A 515 -3.49 -36.46 34.58
C ILE A 515 -4.30 -37.75 34.67
N ASN A 516 -5.62 -37.60 34.67
CA ASN A 516 -6.59 -38.68 34.56
C ASN A 516 -7.24 -38.69 33.18
N VAL A 517 -7.40 -39.89 32.62
CA VAL A 517 -8.05 -40.11 31.33
C VAL A 517 -9.34 -40.88 31.56
N TYR A 518 -10.47 -40.26 31.22
CA TYR A 518 -11.80 -40.82 31.32
C TYR A 518 -12.29 -41.28 29.95
N GLU A 519 -12.27 -42.58 29.74
CA GLU A 519 -12.87 -43.21 28.55
C GLU A 519 -14.40 -43.07 28.58
N PRO A 520 -15.10 -43.12 27.44
CA PRO A 520 -16.55 -43.15 27.43
C PRO A 520 -17.13 -44.29 28.26
N ASN A 521 -18.21 -44.00 28.98
CA ASN A 521 -18.83 -44.80 30.05
C ASN A 521 -18.10 -44.83 31.39
N SER A 522 -17.01 -44.07 31.55
CA SER A 522 -16.42 -43.82 32.87
C SER A 522 -17.42 -43.05 33.74
N GLU A 523 -17.46 -43.37 35.02
CA GLU A 523 -18.27 -42.61 35.98
C GLU A 523 -17.58 -41.28 36.29
N LEU A 524 -18.21 -40.18 35.89
CA LEU A 524 -17.84 -38.83 36.27
C LEU A 524 -18.79 -38.36 37.38
N PHE A 525 -18.23 -37.92 38.49
CA PHE A 525 -19.01 -37.40 39.60
C PHE A 525 -19.52 -35.99 39.28
N THR A 526 -20.84 -35.77 39.42
CA THR A 526 -21.46 -34.43 39.30
C THR A 526 -21.92 -33.95 40.67
N ILE A 527 -21.85 -32.63 40.90
CA ILE A 527 -22.19 -32.01 42.20
C ILE A 527 -23.62 -31.45 42.18
N ASN A 528 -24.23 -31.35 40.99
CA ASN A 528 -25.60 -30.88 40.85
C ASN A 528 -26.29 -31.49 39.61
N PRO A 529 -27.02 -32.61 39.76
CA PRO A 529 -27.29 -33.36 40.99
C PRO A 529 -26.07 -34.16 41.48
N TYR A 530 -26.06 -34.60 42.74
CA TYR A 530 -25.01 -35.47 43.33
C TYR A 530 -25.10 -36.90 42.77
N GLU A 531 -24.76 -37.07 41.50
CA GLU A 531 -24.90 -38.34 40.79
C GLU A 531 -23.64 -38.65 39.97
N SER A 532 -23.29 -39.94 39.86
CA SER A 532 -22.32 -40.41 38.87
C SER A 532 -23.01 -40.44 37.51
N ILE A 533 -22.53 -39.66 36.56
CA ILE A 533 -22.94 -39.76 35.16
C ILE A 533 -21.91 -40.52 34.35
N LYS A 534 -22.34 -41.10 33.24
CA LYS A 534 -21.43 -41.70 32.27
C LYS A 534 -21.11 -40.69 31.19
N ASN A 535 -19.83 -40.46 30.93
CA ASN A 535 -19.41 -39.65 29.78
C ASN A 535 -19.64 -40.39 28.46
N SER A 536 -20.02 -39.68 27.39
CA SER A 536 -20.19 -40.21 26.04
C SER A 536 -19.03 -39.85 25.10
N PHE A 537 -18.00 -39.18 25.61
CA PHE A 537 -16.76 -38.87 24.88
C PHE A 537 -15.55 -38.83 25.81
N LEU A 538 -14.36 -38.90 25.23
CA LEU A 538 -13.09 -38.85 25.93
C LEU A 538 -12.95 -37.51 26.67
N ALA A 539 -12.67 -37.60 27.97
CA ALA A 539 -12.31 -36.45 28.80
C ALA A 539 -10.95 -36.71 29.47
N ILE A 540 -10.13 -35.69 29.54
CA ILE A 540 -8.82 -35.73 30.15
C ILE A 540 -8.77 -34.60 31.17
N GLU A 541 -8.47 -34.94 32.41
CA GLU A 541 -8.44 -34.02 33.54
C GLU A 541 -7.02 -33.94 34.08
N ALA A 542 -6.49 -32.74 34.14
CA ALA A 542 -5.19 -32.47 34.73
C ALA A 542 -5.38 -31.62 35.98
N TYR A 543 -4.80 -32.03 37.12
CA TYR A 543 -5.00 -31.34 38.40
C TYR A 543 -3.70 -31.06 39.15
N ASP A 544 -3.72 -30.01 39.97
CA ASP A 544 -2.60 -29.59 40.80
C ASP A 544 -3.06 -28.72 41.98
N ASP A 545 -2.54 -29.02 43.18
CA ASP A 545 -2.93 -28.33 44.43
C ASP A 545 -2.21 -26.98 44.63
N ALA A 546 -1.24 -26.65 43.77
CA ALA A 546 -0.38 -25.46 43.87
C ALA A 546 -0.55 -24.48 42.70
N LEU A 547 -1.60 -24.64 41.88
CA LEU A 547 -1.95 -23.68 40.82
C LEU A 547 -2.26 -22.30 41.43
N SER A 548 -1.45 -21.30 41.11
CA SER A 548 -1.57 -19.92 41.59
C SER A 548 -1.62 -18.93 40.43
N GLU A 549 -2.08 -17.70 40.68
CA GLU A 549 -2.29 -16.64 39.68
C GLU A 549 -1.05 -16.30 38.81
N ASN A 550 0.15 -16.71 39.21
CA ASN A 550 1.41 -16.33 38.54
C ASN A 550 2.18 -17.50 37.90
N SER A 551 1.62 -18.71 37.88
CA SER A 551 2.30 -19.89 37.32
C SER A 551 1.43 -20.58 36.27
N LEU A 552 1.69 -20.31 34.98
CA LEU A 552 1.19 -21.14 33.90
C LEU A 552 1.75 -22.56 34.06
N LYS A 553 0.89 -23.57 33.99
CA LYS A 553 1.29 -24.97 33.98
C LYS A 553 0.72 -25.65 32.76
N GLU A 554 1.50 -26.54 32.18
CA GLU A 554 1.16 -27.17 30.90
C GLU A 554 1.04 -28.68 31.02
N PHE A 555 0.19 -29.25 30.17
CA PHE A 555 0.24 -30.66 29.79
C PHE A 555 0.00 -30.82 28.30
N SER A 556 0.39 -31.97 27.75
CA SER A 556 0.13 -32.28 26.34
C SER A 556 -0.58 -33.61 26.15
N ILE A 557 -1.31 -33.73 25.04
CA ILE A 557 -1.93 -34.95 24.55
C ILE A 557 -1.39 -35.21 23.15
N ILE A 558 -0.96 -36.44 22.87
CA ILE A 558 -0.61 -36.87 21.51
C ILE A 558 -1.75 -37.73 20.97
N LEU A 559 -2.36 -37.27 19.89
CA LEU A 559 -3.47 -37.91 19.19
C LEU A 559 -3.01 -38.48 17.84
N ASN A 560 -3.50 -39.67 17.51
CA ASN A 560 -3.44 -40.22 16.16
C ASN A 560 -4.67 -39.78 15.36
N ILE A 561 -4.45 -38.86 14.42
CA ILE A 561 -5.50 -38.26 13.58
C ILE A 561 -5.68 -38.99 12.25
N LYS A 562 -5.06 -40.18 12.07
CA LYS A 562 -5.21 -40.97 10.85
C LYS A 562 -6.68 -41.31 10.59
N ASP A 563 -7.14 -41.11 9.35
CA ASP A 563 -8.50 -41.39 8.91
C ASP A 563 -9.59 -40.70 9.77
N PHE A 564 -9.26 -39.58 10.41
CA PHE A 564 -10.20 -38.80 11.21
C PHE A 564 -11.24 -38.16 10.29
N GLN A 565 -12.52 -38.50 10.49
CA GLN A 565 -13.59 -38.21 9.53
C GLN A 565 -14.14 -36.79 9.64
N ALA A 566 -13.90 -36.11 10.76
CA ALA A 566 -14.34 -34.73 10.94
C ALA A 566 -13.25 -33.77 10.47
N GLU A 567 -13.63 -32.70 9.77
CA GLU A 567 -12.71 -31.65 9.33
C GLU A 567 -12.17 -30.85 10.53
N ILE A 568 -12.90 -30.86 11.64
CA ILE A 568 -12.60 -30.10 12.86
C ILE A 568 -12.47 -31.04 14.06
N LEU A 569 -11.40 -30.86 14.84
CA LEU A 569 -11.26 -31.38 16.20
C LEU A 569 -11.71 -30.31 17.21
N GLU A 570 -12.88 -30.51 17.80
CA GLU A 570 -13.45 -29.65 18.84
C GLU A 570 -12.86 -30.03 20.21
N ILE A 571 -12.52 -29.01 20.99
CA ILE A 571 -11.95 -29.12 22.33
C ILE A 571 -12.80 -28.30 23.29
N ASN A 572 -13.37 -28.99 24.27
CA ASN A 572 -14.18 -28.41 25.34
C ASN A 572 -13.36 -28.27 26.62
N PHE A 573 -13.25 -27.03 27.12
CA PHE A 573 -12.48 -26.65 28.30
C PHE A 573 -13.39 -26.36 29.49
N ARG A 574 -12.99 -26.87 30.66
CA ARG A 574 -13.60 -26.54 31.95
C ARG A 574 -12.54 -26.46 33.03
N ALA A 575 -12.43 -25.31 33.69
CA ALA A 575 -11.57 -25.16 34.86
C ALA A 575 -12.39 -25.07 36.15
N TYR A 576 -11.86 -25.61 37.25
CA TYR A 576 -12.56 -25.62 38.53
C TYR A 576 -11.62 -25.62 39.74
N SER A 577 -12.14 -25.22 40.92
CA SER A 577 -11.55 -25.45 42.25
C SER A 577 -12.55 -26.14 43.18
N ILE A 578 -12.06 -27.04 44.04
CA ILE A 578 -12.89 -27.77 45.01
C ILE A 578 -12.66 -27.20 46.42
N GLY A 579 -13.52 -26.30 46.91
CA GLY A 579 -13.31 -25.60 48.18
C GLY A 579 -13.28 -26.46 49.46
N SER A 580 -13.76 -27.72 49.42
CA SER A 580 -13.70 -28.69 50.53
C SER A 580 -13.93 -30.13 50.03
N THR A 581 -13.25 -31.13 50.61
CA THR A 581 -13.47 -32.57 50.36
C THR A 581 -14.68 -33.15 51.11
N GLU A 582 -15.43 -32.33 51.86
CA GLU A 582 -16.65 -32.76 52.56
C GLU A 582 -17.87 -32.80 51.62
N ALA A 583 -18.91 -33.55 52.01
CA ALA A 583 -20.10 -33.84 51.19
C ALA A 583 -20.95 -32.61 50.76
N ASN A 584 -20.56 -31.39 51.16
CA ASN A 584 -21.22 -30.12 50.82
C ASN A 584 -20.21 -29.07 50.26
N GLY A 585 -19.04 -29.49 49.77
CA GLY A 585 -18.05 -28.56 49.19
C GLY A 585 -18.60 -27.76 48.02
N THR A 586 -18.28 -26.47 47.95
CA THR A 586 -18.56 -25.61 46.79
C THR A 586 -17.50 -25.83 45.71
N ILE A 587 -17.92 -26.16 44.49
CA ILE A 587 -17.06 -26.04 43.32
C ILE A 587 -17.23 -24.65 42.73
N ASN A 588 -16.12 -23.95 42.56
CA ASN A 588 -16.06 -22.73 41.76
C ASN A 588 -15.55 -23.08 40.37
N TYR A 589 -16.13 -22.47 39.35
CA TYR A 589 -15.75 -22.68 37.95
C TYR A 589 -15.13 -21.41 37.38
N GLU A 590 -14.10 -21.58 36.54
CA GLU A 590 -13.55 -20.52 35.69
C GLU A 590 -13.38 -21.05 34.25
N ILE A 591 -13.05 -20.16 33.29
CA ILE A 591 -13.10 -20.48 31.85
C ILE A 591 -14.54 -20.82 31.41
N VAL A 592 -15.50 -19.96 31.79
CA VAL A 592 -16.91 -20.05 31.38
C VAL A 592 -17.22 -19.10 30.21
N PRO A 593 -18.23 -19.39 29.36
CA PRO A 593 -18.61 -18.51 28.26
C PRO A 593 -18.91 -17.07 28.71
N LYS A 594 -18.45 -16.07 27.96
CA LYS A 594 -18.72 -14.64 28.24
C LYS A 594 -20.18 -14.29 27.94
N ILE A 595 -20.73 -13.27 28.60
CA ILE A 595 -22.10 -12.80 28.38
C ILE A 595 -22.26 -12.39 26.90
N GLY A 596 -23.15 -13.08 26.16
CA GLY A 596 -23.43 -12.82 24.74
C GLY A 596 -22.99 -13.92 23.77
N THR A 597 -22.26 -14.94 24.23
CA THR A 597 -21.91 -16.13 23.42
C THR A 597 -22.90 -17.28 23.66
N SER A 598 -22.98 -18.24 22.74
CA SER A 598 -23.76 -19.48 22.93
C SER A 598 -23.37 -20.16 24.25
N PHE A 599 -24.37 -20.49 25.07
CA PHE A 599 -24.18 -21.11 26.39
C PHE A 599 -24.11 -22.63 26.23
N THR A 600 -22.94 -23.15 25.83
CA THR A 600 -22.74 -24.60 25.71
C THR A 600 -22.34 -25.20 27.06
N LYS A 601 -22.89 -26.38 27.37
CA LYS A 601 -22.59 -27.15 28.57
C LYS A 601 -22.06 -28.52 28.18
N ASP A 602 -21.17 -29.07 28.99
CA ASP A 602 -20.78 -30.48 28.85
C ASP A 602 -21.85 -31.44 29.39
N GLU A 603 -21.56 -32.73 29.33
CA GLU A 603 -22.46 -33.79 29.77
C GLU A 603 -22.75 -33.73 31.27
N GLN A 604 -21.82 -33.17 32.05
CA GLN A 604 -21.97 -32.88 33.48
C GLN A 604 -22.80 -31.62 33.75
N GLN A 605 -23.38 -31.00 32.70
CA GLN A 605 -24.19 -29.79 32.73
C GLN A 605 -23.42 -28.54 33.20
N TYR A 606 -22.09 -28.60 33.19
CA TYR A 606 -21.25 -27.46 33.52
C TYR A 606 -20.96 -26.62 32.28
N PRO A 607 -20.87 -25.28 32.41
CA PRO A 607 -20.49 -24.44 31.30
C PRO A 607 -19.09 -24.81 30.80
N VAL A 608 -18.93 -24.90 29.48
CA VAL A 608 -17.64 -25.15 28.84
C VAL A 608 -17.33 -24.08 27.82
N LYS A 609 -16.04 -23.82 27.62
CA LYS A 609 -15.54 -23.02 26.51
C LYS A 609 -15.09 -23.96 25.39
N ILE A 610 -15.37 -23.60 24.15
CA ILE A 610 -15.06 -24.41 22.95
C ILE A 610 -13.88 -23.77 22.20
N SER A 611 -12.95 -24.60 21.73
CA SER A 611 -11.96 -24.26 20.70
C SER A 611 -11.93 -25.34 19.64
N ASP A 612 -11.56 -24.97 18.42
CA ASP A 612 -11.54 -25.86 17.26
C ASP A 612 -10.14 -25.90 16.64
N ILE A 613 -9.74 -27.07 16.14
CA ILE A 613 -8.55 -27.27 15.30
C ILE A 613 -9.02 -27.77 13.93
N GLU A 614 -8.78 -27.01 12.87
CA GLU A 614 -9.04 -27.43 11.49
C GLU A 614 -7.97 -28.41 11.03
N LEU A 615 -8.34 -29.69 10.86
CA LEU A 615 -7.39 -30.75 10.59
C LEU A 615 -6.88 -30.76 9.15
N SER A 616 -7.62 -30.19 8.19
CA SER A 616 -7.18 -30.03 6.80
C SER A 616 -5.95 -29.14 6.68
N GLU A 617 -5.97 -27.97 7.33
CA GLU A 617 -4.85 -27.02 7.33
C GLU A 617 -3.59 -27.62 7.96
N VAL A 618 -3.77 -28.44 9.00
CA VAL A 618 -2.67 -29.07 9.75
C VAL A 618 -2.04 -30.25 8.99
N ILE A 619 -2.81 -30.95 8.15
CA ILE A 619 -2.33 -32.10 7.37
C ILE A 619 -1.62 -31.67 6.08
N GLU A 620 -2.10 -30.63 5.39
CA GLU A 620 -1.53 -30.17 4.11
C GLU A 620 -0.13 -29.58 4.25
N GLN A 621 0.20 -28.96 5.40
CA GLN A 621 1.51 -28.35 5.66
C GLN A 621 2.70 -29.33 5.80
N LYS A 622 2.47 -30.65 5.70
CA LYS A 622 3.53 -31.68 5.82
C LYS A 622 3.79 -32.46 4.52
N VAL A 623 3.04 -32.18 3.46
CA VAL A 623 3.26 -32.76 2.12
C VAL A 623 4.18 -31.88 1.26
N GLU A 624 4.63 -30.73 1.76
CA GLU A 624 5.62 -29.85 1.10
C GLU A 624 7.03 -29.96 1.68
#